data_AF-A0A383A6L0-F1
#
_entry.id   AF-A0A383A6L0-F1
#
_cell.length_a   1.000
_cell.length_b   1.000
_cell.length_c   1.000
_cell.angle_alpha   90.00
_cell.angle_beta   90.00
_cell.angle_gamma   90.00
#
_symmetry.space_group_name_H-M   'P 1'
#
loop_
_entity.id
_entity.type
_entity.pdbx_description
1 polymer ?
#
loop_
_entity_poly.entity_id
_entity_poly.type
_entity_poly.pdbx_seq_one_letter_code
_entity_poly.pdbx_strand_id
1 'polypeptide(L)' 'MRLNSPIVFAGFVGAGLVGPLSVGYMIDKLGMHEIGYLRSKHLPPSTVFMQGRLRHPFR' A
#
# COMPACT_ATOMS: atom_id res chain seq x y z
N MET A 1 0.75 -10.78 14.89
CA MET A 1 -0.66 -10.41 14.65
C MET A 1 -1.38 -11.64 14.07
N ARG A 2 -2.55 -12.02 14.57
CA ARG A 2 -3.41 -13.05 13.95
C ARG A 2 -4.54 -12.33 13.20
N LEU A 3 -4.72 -12.64 11.92
CA LEU A 3 -5.80 -12.13 11.09
C LEU A 3 -6.89 -13.21 10.97
N ASN A 4 -8.15 -12.85 11.16
CA ASN A 4 -9.27 -13.77 11.08
C ASN A 4 -9.83 -13.76 9.66
N SER A 5 -9.37 -14.69 8.82
CA SER A 5 -9.83 -14.88 7.42
C SER A 5 -10.05 -13.54 6.68
N PRO A 6 -9.00 -12.71 6.53
CA PRO A 6 -9.13 -11.36 6.00
C PRO A 6 -9.47 -11.36 4.50
N ILE A 7 -10.19 -10.33 4.06
CA ILE A 7 -10.37 -10.01 2.63
C ILE A 7 -9.23 -9.06 2.23
N VAL A 8 -8.59 -9.33 1.10
CA VAL A 8 -7.47 -8.53 0.58
C VAL A 8 -7.94 -7.69 -0.60
N PHE A 9 -7.70 -6.38 -0.52
CA PHE A 9 -7.88 -5.44 -1.63
C PHE A 9 -6.50 -4.99 -2.14
N ALA A 10 -6.26 -5.09 -3.44
CA ALA A 10 -4.98 -4.73 -4.05
C ALA A 10 -5.18 -3.64 -5.12
N GLY A 11 -4.44 -2.55 -4.99
CA GLY A 11 -4.50 -1.39 -5.88
C GLY A 11 -3.14 -1.11 -6.50
N PHE A 12 -2.88 -1.67 -7.68
CA PHE A 12 -1.62 -1.46 -8.41
C PHE A 12 -1.72 -0.29 -9.40
N VAL A 13 -0.58 0.35 -9.68
CA VAL A 13 -0.49 1.45 -10.64
C VAL A 13 -0.96 0.97 -12.03
N GLY A 14 -1.85 1.75 -12.64
CA GLY A 14 -2.44 1.49 -13.95
C GLY A 14 -3.07 2.76 -14.52
N ALA A 15 -3.83 2.62 -15.61
CA ALA A 15 -4.50 3.74 -16.25
C ALA A 15 -5.43 4.49 -15.27
N GLY A 16 -5.28 5.81 -15.20
CA GLY A 16 -6.09 6.67 -14.32
C GLY A 16 -5.84 6.52 -12.81
N LEU A 17 -4.86 5.71 -12.40
CA LEU A 17 -4.53 5.46 -10.98
C LEU A 17 -5.70 5.00 -10.11
N VAL A 18 -6.74 4.42 -10.72
CA VAL A 18 -7.98 4.08 -10.03
C VAL A 18 -7.72 3.11 -8.87
N GLY A 19 -6.89 2.07 -9.08
CA GLY A 19 -6.54 1.10 -8.04
C GLY A 19 -5.92 1.73 -6.78
N PRO A 20 -4.75 2.40 -6.88
CA PRO A 20 -4.09 3.02 -5.74
C PRO A 20 -4.94 4.11 -5.07
N LEU A 21 -5.73 4.86 -5.84
CA LEU A 21 -6.62 5.89 -5.29
C LEU A 21 -7.77 5.27 -4.49
N SER A 22 -8.44 4.24 -5.03
CA SER A 22 -9.53 3.55 -4.33
C SER A 22 -9.05 2.86 -3.04
N VAL A 23 -7.94 2.11 -3.11
CA VAL A 23 -7.39 1.44 -1.93
C VAL A 23 -6.82 2.44 -0.92
N GLY A 24 -6.14 3.50 -1.39
CA GLY A 24 -5.65 4.57 -0.53
C GLY A 24 -6.78 5.29 0.22
N TYR A 25 -7.91 5.53 -0.44
CA TYR A 25 -9.10 6.09 0.18
C TYR A 25 -9.70 5.16 1.25
N MET A 26 -9.78 3.86 0.97
CA MET A 26 -10.25 2.87 1.95
C MET A 26 -9.36 2.78 3.18
N ILE A 27 -8.03 2.78 2.99
CA ILE A 27 -7.05 2.76 4.09
C ILE A 27 -7.28 3.96 5.02
N ASP A 28 -7.44 5.17 4.45
CA ASP A 28 -7.69 6.40 5.20
C ASP A 28 -9.03 6.35 5.94
N LYS A 29 -10.13 6.02 5.25
CA LYS A 29 -11.48 6.03 5.84
C LYS A 29 -11.75 4.94 6.86
N LEU A 30 -11.12 3.78 6.70
CA LEU A 30 -11.24 2.67 7.66
C LEU A 30 -10.20 2.74 8.78
N GLY A 31 -9.31 3.75 8.78
CA GLY A 31 -8.27 3.90 9.80
C GLY A 31 -7.29 2.72 9.84
N MET A 32 -6.98 2.14 8.67
CA MET A 32 -6.09 0.99 8.59
C MET A 32 -4.64 1.41 8.87
N HIS A 33 -3.86 0.52 9.47
CA HIS A 33 -2.44 0.72 9.75
C HIS A 33 -1.59 -0.23 8.91
N GLU A 34 -0.37 0.19 8.59
CA GLU A 34 0.59 -0.62 7.84
C GLU A 34 1.01 -1.84 8.69
N ILE A 35 0.83 -3.05 8.17
CA ILE A 35 1.17 -4.31 8.86
C ILE A 35 2.36 -5.05 8.21
N GLY A 36 2.89 -4.53 7.10
CA GLY A 36 4.00 -5.11 6.37
C GLY A 36 4.25 -4.41 5.02
N TYR A 37 5.29 -4.86 4.32
CA TYR A 37 5.66 -4.39 3.00
C TYR A 37 6.22 -5.56 2.17
N LEU A 38 6.12 -5.47 0.84
CA LEU A 38 6.63 -6.52 -0.06
C LEU A 38 8.08 -6.25 -0.45
N ARG A 39 8.98 -7.21 -0.21
CA ARG A 39 10.38 -7.14 -0.63
C ARG A 39 10.65 -8.14 -1.76
N SER A 40 11.24 -7.68 -2.86
CA SER A 40 11.65 -8.53 -3.98
C SER A 40 12.82 -7.89 -4.71
N LYS A 41 13.74 -8.73 -5.22
CA LYS A 41 14.85 -8.29 -6.08
C LYS A 41 14.39 -7.67 -7.41
N HIS A 42 13.12 -7.90 -7.78
CA HIS A 42 12.51 -7.37 -8.99
C HIS A 42 11.84 -6.01 -8.77
N LEU A 43 11.73 -5.55 -7.52
CA LEU A 43 11.25 -4.21 -7.22
C LEU A 43 12.41 -3.22 -7.29
N PRO A 44 12.18 -2.00 -7.80
CA PRO A 44 13.19 -0.95 -7.77
C PRO A 44 13.59 -0.65 -6.31
N PRO A 45 14.89 -0.49 -6.01
CA PRO A 45 15.36 -0.15 -4.66
C PRO A 45 15.11 1.33 -4.37
N SER A 46 13.85 1.70 -4.18
CA SER A 46 13.41 3.07 -4.00
C SER A 46 12.65 3.26 -2.70
N THR A 47 12.65 4.51 -2.22
CA THR A 47 11.85 4.97 -1.08
C THR A 47 11.01 6.14 -1.56
N VAL A 48 9.73 6.14 -1.19
CA VAL A 48 8.82 7.23 -1.52
C VAL A 48 8.78 8.20 -0.36
N PHE A 49 9.04 9.49 -0.62
CA PHE A 49 8.89 10.55 0.37
C PHE A 49 7.56 11.27 0.15
N MET A 50 6.60 11.05 1.04
CA MET A 50 5.25 11.62 0.95
C MET A 50 4.83 12.14 2.31
N GLN A 51 4.31 13.38 2.35
CA GLN A 51 3.83 14.04 3.58
C GLN A 51 4.90 14.07 4.69
N GLY A 52 6.14 14.39 4.33
CA GLY A 52 7.24 14.44 5.31
C GLY A 52 7.72 13.07 5.81
N ARG A 53 7.23 11.96 5.25
CA ARG A 53 7.55 10.59 5.70
C ARG A 53 8.17 9.76 4.58
N LEU A 54 9.27 9.09 4.90
CA LEU A 54 9.87 8.04 4.07
C LEU A 54 9.04 6.76 4.20
N ARG A 55 8.70 6.16 3.07
CA ARG A 55 7.76 5.04 2.97
C ARG A 55 8.25 4.03 1.93
N HIS A 56 8.08 2.73 2.21
CA HIS A 56 8.33 1.69 1.22
C HIS A 56 7.31 1.79 0.07
N PRO A 57 7.70 1.62 -1.21
CA PRO A 57 6.81 1.81 -2.36
C PRO A 57 5.65 0.79 -2.43
N PHE A 58 5.83 -0.40 -1.84
CA PHE A 58 4.83 -1.47 -1.78
C PHE A 58 4.50 -1.80 -0.33
N ARG A 59 3.24 -1.65 0.07
CA ARG A 59 2.74 -1.78 1.44
C ARG A 59 1.24 -2.03 1.42
#